data_AF-A0A060VN65-F1
#
_entry.id   AF-A0A060VN65-F1
#
_cell.length_a   1.000
_cell.length_b   1.000
_cell.length_c   1.000
_cell.angle_alpha   90.00
_cell.angle_beta   90.00
_cell.angle_gamma   90.00
#
_symmetry.space_group_name_H-M   'P 1'
#
loop_
_entity.id
_entity.type
_entity.pdbx_description
1 polymer ?
#
loop_
_entity_poly.entity_id
_entity_poly.type
_entity_poly.pdbx_seq_one_letter_code
_entity_poly.pdbx_strand_id
1 'polypeptide(L)'
;MKLLFLACLSPKTGNCTTAERIRAHIESAGHTCELRDAADFKSSAEVASLIEQKPPFEGAIAIHLFKGGRLLLGEATVPSESIHSR
;
A
#
# COMPACT_ATOMS: atom_id res chain seq x y z
N MET A 1 -1.75 0.94 16.94
CA MET A 1 -1.06 0.98 15.64
C MET A 1 -1.86 1.84 14.67
N LYS A 2 -1.21 2.75 13.96
CA LYS A 2 -1.77 3.45 12.78
C LYS A 2 -1.37 2.71 11.50
N LEU A 3 -2.33 2.15 10.78
CA LEU A 3 -2.08 1.33 9.59
C LEU A 3 -2.61 2.00 8.31
N LEU A 4 -1.84 1.89 7.23
CA LEU A 4 -2.23 2.34 5.90
C LEU A 4 -2.84 1.18 5.11
N PHE A 5 -4.02 1.38 4.53
CA PHE A 5 -4.67 0.45 3.63
C PHE A 5 -4.61 1.00 2.21
N LEU A 6 -3.89 0.31 1.33
CA LEU A 6 -3.74 0.69 -0.07
C LEU A 6 -4.46 -0.32 -0.96
N ALA A 7 -5.54 0.12 -1.59
CA ALA A 7 -6.40 -0.75 -2.42
C ALA A 7 -7.03 0.05 -3.56
N CYS A 8 -7.56 -0.61 -4.59
CA CYS A 8 -8.51 0.07 -5.47
C CYS A 8 -9.85 0.20 -4.72
N LEU A 9 -10.26 1.41 -4.39
CA LEU A 9 -11.40 1.70 -3.50
C LEU A 9 -12.64 2.16 -4.27
N SER A 10 -12.68 1.92 -5.58
CA SER A 10 -13.88 2.18 -6.38
C SER A 10 -15.11 1.51 -5.73
N PRO A 11 -16.25 2.23 -5.63
CA PRO A 11 -17.44 1.71 -4.98
C PRO A 11 -17.89 0.37 -5.57
N LYS A 12 -18.48 -0.49 -4.73
CA LYS A 12 -19.05 -1.79 -5.14
C LYS A 12 -18.03 -2.77 -5.74
N THR A 13 -16.75 -2.63 -5.41
CA THR A 13 -15.72 -3.61 -5.73
C THR A 13 -15.44 -4.55 -4.55
N GLY A 14 -14.92 -5.75 -4.84
CA GLY A 14 -14.48 -6.68 -3.81
C GLY A 14 -13.35 -6.11 -2.94
N ASN A 15 -12.46 -5.30 -3.53
CA ASN A 15 -11.37 -4.63 -2.82
C ASN A 15 -11.89 -3.61 -1.80
N CYS A 16 -12.81 -2.73 -2.21
CA CYS A 16 -13.45 -1.76 -1.32
C CYS A 16 -14.15 -2.47 -0.15
N THR A 17 -14.98 -3.48 -0.44
CA THR A 17 -15.68 -4.27 0.59
C THR A 17 -14.71 -4.96 1.55
N THR A 18 -13.63 -5.53 1.03
CA THR A 18 -12.61 -6.23 1.84
C THR A 18 -11.84 -5.25 2.71
N ALA A 19 -11.42 -4.09 2.16
CA ALA A 19 -10.73 -3.05 2.90
C ALA A 19 -11.56 -2.53 4.07
N GLU A 20 -12.85 -2.27 3.85
CA GLU A 20 -13.76 -1.82 4.91
C GLU A 20 -13.94 -2.86 6.01
N ARG A 21 -14.06 -4.15 5.66
CA ARG A 21 -14.20 -5.25 6.64
C ARG A 21 -12.96 -5.42 7.49
N ILE A 22 -11.77 -5.40 6.87
CA ILE A 22 -10.51 -5.53 7.60
C ILE A 22 -10.31 -4.30 8.49
N ARG A 23 -10.56 -3.08 7.98
CA ARG A 23 -10.55 -1.86 8.82
C ARG A 23 -11.42 -2.04 10.05
N ALA A 24 -12.69 -2.41 9.87
CA ALA A 24 -13.64 -2.50 10.98
C ALA A 24 -13.15 -3.48 12.06
N HIS A 25 -12.58 -4.62 11.64
CA HIS A 25 -12.00 -5.58 12.56
C HIS A 25 -10.78 -5.02 13.32
N ILE A 26 -9.85 -4.40 12.61
CA ILE A 26 -8.64 -3.82 13.20
C ILE A 26 -8.97 -2.65 14.14
N GLU A 27 -9.91 -1.79 13.76
CA GLU A 27 -10.36 -0.69 14.61
C GLU A 27 -11.07 -1.19 15.87
N SER A 28 -11.85 -2.27 15.77
CA SER A 28 -12.44 -2.92 16.96
C SER A 28 -11.41 -3.48 17.94
N ALA A 29 -10.19 -3.76 17.47
CA ALA A 29 -9.06 -4.17 18.31
C ALA A 29 -8.27 -2.99 18.92
N GLY A 30 -8.73 -1.74 18.73
CA GLY A 30 -8.09 -0.54 19.28
C GLY A 30 -6.94 0.01 18.44
N HIS A 31 -6.91 -0.30 17.15
CA HIS A 31 -5.97 0.28 16.19
C HIS A 31 -6.68 1.32 15.30
N THR A 32 -5.93 2.07 14.49
CA THR A 32 -6.49 3.03 13.54
C THR A 32 -6.05 2.68 12.12
N CYS A 33 -6.93 2.90 11.15
CA CYS A 33 -6.66 2.58 9.75
C CYS A 33 -7.02 3.76 8.85
N GLU A 34 -6.14 4.09 7.91
CA GLU A 34 -6.44 5.03 6.83
C GLU A 34 -6.55 4.28 5.51
N LEU A 35 -7.69 4.42 4.82
CA LEU A 35 -7.88 3.84 3.49
C LEU A 35 -7.49 4.88 2.44
N ARG A 36 -6.65 4.47 1.48
CA ARG A 36 -6.24 5.29 0.34
C ARG A 36 -6.38 4.51 -0.95
N ASP A 37 -6.85 5.18 -2.00
CA ASP A 37 -6.98 4.52 -3.29
C ASP A 37 -5.59 4.40 -3.93
N ALA A 38 -5.23 3.21 -4.40
CA ALA A 38 -3.99 3.00 -5.13
C ALA A 38 -3.92 3.82 -6.43
N ALA A 39 -5.03 4.33 -6.95
CA ALA A 39 -5.08 5.25 -8.08
C ALA A 39 -4.65 6.69 -7.72
N ASP A 40 -4.64 7.06 -6.44
CA ASP A 40 -4.24 8.40 -5.99
C ASP A 40 -2.72 8.61 -6.04
N PHE A 41 -1.94 7.54 -6.21
CA PHE A 41 -0.48 7.56 -6.18
C PHE A 41 0.09 7.19 -7.54
N LYS A 42 1.15 7.90 -7.92
CA LYS A 42 1.88 7.70 -9.17
C LYS A 42 3.18 6.93 -8.99
N SER A 43 3.69 6.84 -7.76
CA SER A 43 4.97 6.20 -7.47
C SER A 43 5.04 5.62 -6.06
N SER A 44 5.96 4.69 -5.83
CA SER A 44 6.28 4.17 -4.50
C SER A 44 6.85 5.23 -3.57
N ALA A 45 7.55 6.25 -4.10
CA ALA A 45 8.10 7.35 -3.31
C ALA A 45 7.01 8.22 -2.66
N GLU A 46 5.88 8.45 -3.36
CA GLU A 46 4.73 9.15 -2.79
C GLU A 46 4.11 8.37 -1.63
N VAL A 47 4.05 7.04 -1.75
CA VAL A 47 3.54 6.16 -0.69
C VAL A 47 4.51 6.08 0.49
N ALA A 48 5.81 5.99 0.24
CA ALA A 48 6.84 6.04 1.29
C ALA A 48 6.77 7.37 2.06
N SER A 49 6.65 8.49 1.35
CA SER A 49 6.49 9.81 1.96
C SER A 49 5.23 9.90 2.83
N LEU A 50 4.13 9.25 2.41
CA LEU A 50 2.90 9.17 3.21
C LEU A 50 3.11 8.34 4.49
N ILE A 51 3.78 7.20 4.39
CA ILE A 51 4.08 6.31 5.53
C ILE A 51 4.91 7.03 6.60
N GLU A 52 5.86 7.86 6.18
CA GLU A 52 6.79 8.60 7.05
C GLU A 52 6.23 9.91 7.63
N GLN A 53 5.02 10.35 7.25
CA GLN A 53 4.40 11.57 7.79
C GLN A 53 4.28 11.51 9.32
N LYS A 54 4.21 12.64 10.02
CA LYS A 54 4.06 12.64 11.49
C LYS A 54 2.59 12.81 11.91
N PRO A 55 1.99 11.89 12.70
CA PRO A 55 2.56 10.62 13.18
C PRO A 55 2.62 9.54 12.07
N PRO A 56 3.71 8.72 12.06
CA PRO A 56 3.95 7.76 10.98
C PRO A 56 2.97 6.61 11.05
N PHE A 57 2.83 5.94 9.91
CA PHE A 57 2.18 4.65 9.85
C PHE A 57 3.14 3.58 10.37
N GLU A 58 2.63 2.69 11.22
CA GLU A 58 3.39 1.58 11.81
C GLU A 58 3.35 0.33 10.93
N GLY A 59 2.53 0.35 9.88
CA GLY A 59 2.46 -0.72 8.89
C GLY A 59 1.53 -0.35 7.73
N ALA A 60 1.65 -1.09 6.63
CA ALA A 60 0.80 -0.93 5.46
C ALA A 60 0.31 -2.28 4.92
N ILE A 61 -0.93 -2.31 4.45
CA ILE A 61 -1.58 -3.48 3.86
C ILE A 61 -2.02 -3.12 2.44
N ALA A 62 -1.50 -3.85 1.46
CA ALA A 62 -1.96 -3.76 0.08
C ALA A 62 -3.04 -4.82 -0.20
N ILE A 63 -4.23 -4.37 -0.60
CA ILE A 63 -5.32 -5.26 -1.04
C ILE A 63 -5.37 -5.17 -2.56
N HIS A 64 -4.90 -6.26 -3.20
CA HIS A 64 -4.53 -6.41 -4.63
C HIS A 64 -3.03 -6.19 -4.92
N LEU A 65 -2.25 -7.27 -4.77
CA LEU A 65 -0.78 -7.27 -4.79
C LEU A 65 -0.15 -6.64 -6.04
N PHE A 66 -0.75 -6.78 -7.23
CA PHE A 66 -0.11 -6.23 -8.44
C PHE A 66 0.05 -4.71 -8.43
N LYS A 67 -0.99 -3.95 -8.04
CA LYS A 67 -0.94 -2.48 -8.03
C LYS A 67 -0.45 -1.96 -6.69
N GLY A 68 -1.11 -2.34 -5.60
CA GLY A 68 -0.73 -1.91 -4.26
C GLY A 68 0.64 -2.44 -3.82
N GLY A 69 0.96 -3.69 -4.17
CA GLY A 69 2.24 -4.29 -3.80
C GLY A 69 3.43 -3.64 -4.52
N ARG A 70 3.30 -3.25 -5.79
CA ARG A 70 4.35 -2.46 -6.49
C ARG A 70 4.57 -1.09 -5.85
N LEU A 71 3.50 -0.45 -5.36
CA LEU A 71 3.60 0.82 -4.65
C LEU A 71 4.28 0.67 -3.29
N LEU A 72 4.04 -0.45 -2.57
CA LEU A 72 4.67 -0.71 -1.27
C LEU A 72 6.11 -1.22 -1.36
N LEU A 73 6.43 -2.09 -2.32
CA LEU A 73 7.74 -2.74 -2.44
C LEU A 73 8.69 -1.99 -3.39
N GLY A 74 8.16 -1.08 -4.22
CA GLY A 74 8.90 -0.51 -5.34
C GLY A 74 8.96 -1.46 -6.55
N GLU A 75 9.56 -1.00 -7.65
CA GLU A 75 9.87 -1.87 -8.78
C GLU A 75 11.07 -2.74 -8.43
N ALA A 76 11.00 -4.03 -8.77
CA ALA A 76 12.16 -4.90 -8.69
C ALA A 76 13.20 -4.39 -9.71
N THR A 77 14.23 -3.69 -9.23
CA THR A 77 15.41 -3.45 -10.05
C THR A 77 16.10 -4.79 -10.23
N VAL A 78 15.90 -5.43 -11.39
CA VAL A 78 16.82 -6.49 -11.82
C VAL A 78 18.18 -5.80 -11.94
N PRO A 79 19.22 -6.22 -11.19
CA PRO A 79 20.54 -5.64 -11.37
C PRO A 79 20.92 -5.84 -12.85
N SER A 80 21.25 -4.76 -13.56
CA SER A 80 21.79 -4.89 -14.91
C SER A 80 23.12 -5.63 -14.79
N GLU A 81 23.15 -6.92 -15.10
CA GLU A 81 24.42 -7.60 -15.31
C GLU A 81 25.09 -6.91 -16.51
N SER A 82 26.14 -6.15 -16.25
CA SER A 82 27.03 -5.63 -17.28
C SER A 82 27.65 -6.82 -18.00
N ILE A 83 27.08 -7.22 -19.13
CA ILE A 83 27.67 -8.20 -20.05
C ILE A 83 28.96 -7.56 -20.60
N HIS A 84 30.07 -7.74 -19.89
CA HIS A 84 31.39 -7.58 -20.49
C HIS A 84 31.62 -8.82 -21.37
N SER A 85 31.40 -8.64 -22.68
CA SER A 85 31.86 -9.59 -23.70
C SER A 85 33.35 -9.81 -23.48
N ARG A 86 33.73 -11.07 -23.20
CA ARG A 86 35.09 -11.54 -23.42
C ARG A 86 35.31 -11.83 -24.89
#